data_AF-A0A6D0XPX2-F1
#
_entry.id   AF-A0A6D0XPX2-F1
#
_cell.length_a   1.000
_cell.length_b   1.000
_cell.length_c   1.000
_cell.angle_alpha   90.00
_cell.angle_beta   90.00
_cell.angle_gamma   90.00
#
_symmetry.space_group_name_H-M   'P 1'
#
loop_
_entity.id
_entity.type
_entity.pdbx_description
1 polymer ?
#
loop_
_entity_poly.entity_id
_entity_poly.type
_entity_poly.pdbx_seq_one_letter_code
_entity_poly.pdbx_strand_id
1 'polypeptide(L)'
;MPDFSSVDSTGVATLINPQYVASVKHNGGYQNVVFGKKSNSPDYDHYNYKIVDRNNHSRLDFHAPRLNKLVTETAPSALTELAKNLKTPEDLSQFDRLLKKLSVEAALNAEMT
;
A
#
# COMPACT_ATOMS: atom_id res chain seq x y z
N MET A 1 5.73 -15.86 6.28
CA MET A 1 4.98 -15.68 5.02
C MET A 1 4.68 -14.20 4.88
N PRO A 2 4.80 -13.58 3.68
CA PRO A 2 4.46 -12.17 3.47
C PRO A 2 2.98 -11.87 3.74
N ASP A 3 2.68 -10.64 4.15
CA ASP A 3 1.31 -10.15 4.33
C ASP A 3 0.77 -9.53 3.04
N PHE A 4 -0.29 -10.12 2.49
CA PHE A 4 -0.97 -9.66 1.27
C PHE A 4 -2.25 -8.87 1.54
N SER A 5 -2.55 -8.54 2.80
CA SER A 5 -3.73 -7.75 3.17
C SER A 5 -3.75 -6.34 2.56
N SER A 6 -2.57 -5.81 2.20
CA SER A 6 -2.38 -4.53 1.50
C SER A 6 -2.76 -4.56 0.01
N VAL A 7 -3.02 -5.74 -0.55
CA VAL A 7 -3.50 -5.88 -1.93
C VAL A 7 -5.02 -5.80 -1.94
N ASP A 8 -5.59 -5.07 -2.88
CA ASP A 8 -7.04 -5.00 -3.00
C ASP A 8 -7.63 -6.38 -3.31
N SER A 9 -8.88 -6.60 -2.91
CA SER A 9 -9.57 -7.88 -3.10
C SER A 9 -9.67 -8.39 -4.55
N THR A 10 -9.50 -7.53 -5.55
CA THR A 10 -9.46 -7.84 -6.98
C THR A 10 -8.03 -8.04 -7.52
N GLY A 11 -7.01 -7.67 -6.75
CA GLY A 11 -5.60 -7.87 -7.07
C GLY A 11 -5.02 -6.85 -8.06
N VAL A 12 -5.73 -5.78 -8.39
CA VAL A 12 -5.30 -4.80 -9.41
C VAL A 12 -4.59 -3.59 -8.81
N ALA A 13 -4.69 -3.38 -7.49
CA ALA A 13 -4.06 -2.27 -6.78
C ALA A 13 -3.47 -2.70 -5.43
N THR A 14 -2.35 -2.08 -5.05
CA THR A 14 -1.68 -2.32 -3.75
C THR A 14 -1.58 -1.03 -2.95
N LEU A 15 -1.93 -1.07 -1.67
CA LEU A 15 -1.78 0.05 -0.75
C LEU A 15 -0.30 0.34 -0.50
N ILE A 16 0.12 1.58 -0.77
CA ILE A 16 1.52 2.02 -0.64
C ILE A 16 1.69 3.22 0.30
N ASN A 17 0.59 3.85 0.66
CA ASN A 17 0.44 4.87 1.70
C ASN A 17 -0.98 4.74 2.27
N PRO A 18 -1.28 5.15 3.52
CA PRO A 18 -2.62 5.00 4.08
C PRO A 18 -3.75 5.63 3.22
N GLN A 19 -3.43 6.56 2.30
CA GLN A 19 -4.40 7.15 1.38
C GLN A 19 -4.11 6.91 -0.12
N TYR A 20 -3.07 6.13 -0.48
CA TYR A 20 -2.71 5.94 -1.89
C TYR A 20 -2.41 4.49 -2.23
N VAL A 21 -2.83 4.10 -3.44
CA VAL A 21 -2.52 2.80 -4.03
C VAL A 21 -1.60 2.93 -5.24
N ALA A 22 -0.88 1.87 -5.57
CA ALA A 22 -0.11 1.74 -6.80
C ALA A 22 -0.77 0.73 -7.73
N SER A 23 -0.79 1.05 -9.03
CA SER A 23 -1.29 0.18 -10.10
C SER A 23 -0.82 0.71 -11.47
N VAL A 24 -1.27 0.11 -12.56
CA VAL A 24 -0.96 0.52 -13.94
C VAL A 24 -2.06 1.43 -14.50
N LYS A 25 -1.69 2.49 -15.24
CA LYS A 25 -2.66 3.53 -15.67
C LYS A 25 -3.68 3.00 -16.68
N HIS A 26 -3.36 1.93 -17.43
CA HIS A 26 -4.32 1.33 -18.34
C HIS A 26 -5.55 0.72 -17.62
N ASN A 27 -5.48 0.50 -16.31
CA ASN A 27 -6.63 0.08 -15.49
C ASN A 27 -7.59 1.25 -15.22
N GLY A 28 -8.16 1.84 -16.27
CA GLY A 28 -9.04 3.02 -16.18
C GLY A 28 -10.47 2.74 -15.71
N GLY A 29 -10.87 1.47 -15.58
CA GLY A 29 -12.26 1.09 -15.29
C GLY A 29 -12.66 1.08 -13.80
N TYR A 30 -11.78 0.64 -12.90
CA TYR A 30 -12.12 0.44 -11.49
C TYR A 30 -12.23 1.78 -10.74
N GLN A 31 -13.29 2.02 -9.97
CA GLN A 31 -13.51 3.30 -9.28
C GLN A 31 -13.26 3.24 -7.77
N ASN A 32 -13.03 2.04 -7.25
CA ASN A 32 -12.88 1.75 -5.85
C ASN A 32 -11.97 0.55 -5.62
N VAL A 33 -11.40 0.49 -4.42
CA VAL A 33 -10.61 -0.63 -3.91
C VAL A 33 -11.17 -1.05 -2.55
N VAL A 34 -10.96 -2.31 -2.19
CA VAL A 34 -11.42 -2.91 -0.93
C VAL A 34 -10.27 -3.69 -0.32
N PHE A 35 -10.00 -3.45 0.96
CA PHE A 35 -8.94 -4.10 1.72
C PHE A 35 -9.49 -5.04 2.79
N GLY A 36 -8.60 -5.85 3.36
CA GLY A 36 -8.95 -6.82 4.39
C GLY A 36 -9.56 -8.10 3.82
N LYS A 37 -10.30 -8.81 4.67
CA LYS A 37 -10.84 -10.14 4.33
C LYS A 37 -12.07 -10.00 3.44
N LYS A 38 -12.07 -10.64 2.28
CA LYS A 38 -13.27 -10.80 1.45
C LYS A 38 -14.25 -11.77 2.14
N SER A 39 -15.35 -11.27 2.70
CA SER A 39 -16.38 -12.06 3.38
C SER A 39 -17.78 -11.63 2.94
N ASN A 40 -18.78 -12.50 3.12
CA ASN A 40 -20.20 -12.14 3.00
C ASN A 40 -20.88 -12.05 4.37
N SER A 41 -20.13 -12.23 5.46
CA SER A 41 -20.68 -12.10 6.81
C SER A 41 -20.94 -10.62 7.11
N PRO A 42 -22.11 -10.28 7.68
CA PRO A 42 -22.43 -8.91 8.07
C PRO A 42 -21.51 -8.36 9.15
N ASP A 43 -20.77 -9.22 9.86
CA ASP A 43 -19.79 -8.80 10.87
C ASP A 43 -18.51 -8.22 10.25
N TYR A 44 -18.29 -8.41 8.94
CA TYR A 44 -17.16 -7.84 8.22
C TYR A 44 -17.63 -6.64 7.39
N ASP A 45 -17.47 -5.45 7.95
CA ASP A 45 -17.65 -4.21 7.19
C ASP A 45 -16.45 -4.00 6.26
N HIS A 46 -16.65 -4.26 4.97
CA HIS A 46 -15.69 -3.89 3.93
C HIS A 46 -15.99 -2.48 3.44
N TYR A 47 -15.07 -1.55 3.69
CA TYR A 47 -15.25 -0.20 3.19
C TYR A 47 -14.85 -0.10 1.71
N ASN A 48 -15.71 0.52 0.91
CA ASN A 48 -15.41 0.82 -0.49
C ASN A 48 -14.65 2.15 -0.59
N TYR A 49 -13.33 2.08 -0.61
CA TYR A 49 -12.46 3.23 -0.78
C TYR A 49 -12.53 3.74 -2.23
N LYS A 50 -13.13 4.91 -2.43
CA LYS A 50 -13.33 5.51 -3.76
C LYS A 50 -12.07 6.24 -4.22
N ILE A 51 -11.74 6.11 -5.49
CA ILE A 51 -10.70 6.91 -6.14
C ILE A 51 -11.23 8.32 -6.37
N VAL A 52 -10.52 9.31 -5.82
CA VAL A 52 -10.83 10.73 -6.03
C VAL A 52 -9.93 11.36 -7.09
N ASP A 53 -8.72 10.83 -7.25
CA ASP A 53 -7.77 11.21 -8.29
C ASP A 53 -6.94 9.99 -8.67
N ARG A 54 -6.75 9.75 -9.96
CA ARG A 54 -5.92 8.64 -10.47
C ARG A 54 -4.43 8.91 -10.31
N ASN A 55 -4.02 10.18 -10.34
CA ASN A 55 -2.62 10.57 -10.35
C ASN A 55 -1.80 9.79 -11.39
N ASN A 56 -2.22 9.88 -12.66
CA ASN A 56 -1.61 9.16 -13.77
C ASN A 56 -0.22 9.71 -14.07
N HIS A 57 0.76 8.81 -14.24
CA HIS A 57 2.08 9.20 -14.72
C HIS A 57 2.01 9.57 -16.20
N SER A 58 2.65 10.69 -16.57
CA SER A 58 2.63 11.24 -17.93
C SER A 58 3.17 10.25 -18.98
N ARG A 59 4.35 9.69 -18.74
CA ARG A 59 5.05 8.79 -19.68
C ARG A 59 4.82 7.29 -19.43
N LEU A 60 5.00 6.84 -18.19
CA LEU A 60 4.96 5.41 -17.84
C LEU A 60 3.53 4.88 -17.77
N ASP A 61 3.36 3.57 -17.93
CA ASP A 61 2.09 2.89 -17.65
C ASP A 61 1.95 2.64 -16.15
N PHE A 62 1.77 3.74 -15.41
CA PHE A 62 1.74 3.75 -13.96
C PHE A 62 0.79 4.83 -13.46
N HIS A 63 0.05 4.55 -12.39
CA HIS A 63 -0.69 5.57 -11.65
C HIS A 63 -0.58 5.33 -10.14
N ALA A 64 -0.79 6.39 -9.37
CA ALA A 64 -0.82 6.32 -7.91
C ALA A 64 -2.13 6.89 -7.35
N PRO A 65 -3.28 6.21 -7.54
CA PRO A 65 -4.58 6.77 -7.17
C PRO A 65 -4.70 7.16 -5.70
N ARG A 66 -5.29 8.33 -5.46
CA ARG A 66 -5.67 8.85 -4.15
C ARG A 66 -7.05 8.35 -3.76
N LEU A 67 -7.20 7.91 -2.52
CA LEU A 67 -8.45 7.44 -1.93
C LEU A 67 -9.18 8.56 -1.18
N ASN A 68 -10.51 8.45 -1.12
CA ASN A 68 -11.37 9.40 -0.40
C ASN A 68 -11.20 9.36 1.14
N LYS A 69 -10.67 8.26 1.68
CA LYS A 69 -10.47 8.01 3.12
C LYS A 69 -9.13 7.31 3.37
N LEU A 70 -8.66 7.38 4.62
CA LEU A 70 -7.52 6.60 5.07
C LEU A 70 -7.94 5.14 5.28
N VAL A 71 -7.10 4.22 4.81
CA VAL A 71 -7.27 2.78 5.00
C VAL A 71 -6.86 2.39 6.42
N THR A 72 -7.66 1.52 7.04
CA THR A 72 -7.49 1.14 8.46
C THR A 72 -7.40 -0.37 8.68
N GLU A 73 -7.77 -1.19 7.70
CA GLU A 73 -7.81 -2.65 7.78
C GLU A 73 -6.43 -3.29 7.61
N THR A 74 -5.47 -2.57 7.04
CA THR A 74 -4.14 -3.06 6.70
C THR A 74 -3.11 -1.95 6.70
N ALA A 75 -1.86 -2.29 7.01
CA ALA A 75 -0.74 -1.38 6.86
C ALA A 75 -0.30 -1.32 5.38
N PRO A 76 0.15 -0.16 4.87
CA PRO A 76 0.67 -0.07 3.52
C PRO A 76 1.88 -0.98 3.28
N SER A 77 1.99 -1.50 2.06
CA SER A 77 3.17 -2.23 1.63
C SER A 77 4.37 -1.29 1.51
N ALA A 78 5.54 -1.76 1.94
CA ALA A 78 6.77 -0.99 1.82
C ALA A 78 7.16 -0.82 0.33
N LEU A 79 7.15 0.43 -0.16
CA LEU A 79 7.63 0.75 -1.50
C LEU A 79 9.15 0.60 -1.58
N THR A 80 9.57 -0.11 -2.60
CA THR A 80 10.95 -0.52 -2.81
C THR A 80 11.69 0.45 -3.75
N GLU A 81 11.85 1.71 -3.34
CA GLU A 81 12.89 2.57 -3.93
C GLU A 81 14.30 2.09 -3.51
N LEU A 82 14.44 1.59 -2.29
CA LEU A 82 15.68 0.98 -1.80
C LEU A 82 15.97 -0.41 -2.39
N ALA A 83 14.95 -1.18 -2.83
CA ALA A 83 15.22 -2.53 -3.34
C ALA A 83 15.76 -2.61 -4.76
N LYS A 84 15.59 -1.55 -5.56
CA LYS A 84 16.11 -1.50 -6.94
C LYS A 84 17.62 -1.68 -7.01
N ASN A 85 18.34 -1.35 -5.94
CA ASN A 85 19.79 -1.48 -5.83
C ASN A 85 20.26 -2.67 -4.96
N LEU A 86 19.34 -3.47 -4.41
CA LEU A 86 19.67 -4.68 -3.65
C LEU A 86 20.15 -5.76 -4.61
N LYS A 87 21.45 -5.82 -4.85
CA LYS A 87 22.06 -6.85 -5.71
C LYS A 87 22.81 -7.90 -4.90
N THR A 88 23.13 -7.58 -3.65
CA THR A 88 23.97 -8.39 -2.77
C THR A 88 23.28 -8.72 -1.45
N PRO A 89 23.72 -9.78 -0.74
CA PRO A 89 23.22 -10.14 0.59
C PRO A 89 23.41 -9.02 1.63
N GLU A 90 24.48 -8.24 1.52
CA GLU A 90 24.75 -7.08 2.36
C GLU A 90 23.68 -6.00 2.19
N ASP A 91 23.23 -5.77 0.96
CA ASP A 91 22.19 -4.79 0.69
C ASP A 91 20.88 -5.21 1.41
N LEU A 92 20.53 -6.51 1.39
CA LEU A 92 19.35 -7.04 2.08
C LEU A 92 19.43 -6.82 3.59
N SER A 93 20.62 -7.03 4.18
CA SER A 93 20.86 -6.74 5.59
C SER A 93 20.71 -5.24 5.92
N GLN A 94 21.12 -4.35 5.01
CA GLN A 94 20.95 -2.91 5.19
C GLN A 94 19.48 -2.47 5.09
N PHE A 95 18.72 -3.07 4.19
CA PHE A 95 17.27 -2.82 4.08
C PHE A 95 16.51 -3.30 5.32
N ASP A 96 16.83 -4.49 5.84
CA ASP A 96 16.26 -5.00 7.09
C ASP A 96 16.55 -4.06 8.27
N ARG A 97 17.75 -3.49 8.34
CA ARG A 97 18.12 -2.51 9.37
C ARG A 97 17.35 -1.21 9.22
N LEU A 98 17.10 -0.76 7.99
CA LEU A 98 16.34 0.45 7.70
C LEU A 98 14.85 0.29 8.07
N LEU A 99 14.25 -0.86 7.72
CA LEU A 99 12.88 -1.19 8.12
C LEU A 99 12.74 -1.23 9.65
N LYS A 100 13.72 -1.79 10.36
CA LYS A 100 13.74 -1.78 11.83
C LYS A 100 13.81 -0.36 12.39
N LYS A 101 14.60 0.53 11.81
CA LYS A 101 14.70 1.94 12.27
C LYS A 101 13.40 2.70 12.07
N LEU A 102 12.78 2.60 10.89
CA LEU A 102 11.50 3.25 10.60
C LEU A 102 10.39 2.78 11.53
N SER A 103 10.35 1.48 11.85
CA SER A 103 9.38 0.92 12.79
C SER A 103 9.58 1.45 14.22
N VAL A 104 10.83 1.57 14.67
CA VAL A 104 11.16 2.14 15.99
C VAL A 104 10.82 3.62 16.08
N GLU A 105 11.12 4.41 15.03
CA GLU A 105 10.77 5.83 15.00
C GLU A 105 9.25 6.05 14.92
N ALA A 106 8.52 5.24 14.17
CA ALA A 106 7.07 5.29 14.11
C ALA A 106 6.44 4.96 15.48
N ALA A 107 6.96 3.96 16.19
CA ALA A 107 6.49 3.61 17.53
C ALA A 107 6.76 4.73 18.54
N LEU A 108 7.96 5.33 18.51
CA LEU A 108 8.33 6.42 19.41
C LEU A 108 7.49 7.68 19.17
N ASN A 109 7.19 7.99 17.90
CA ASN A 109 6.37 9.16 17.55
C ASN A 109 4.89 8.97 17.94
N ALA A 110 4.40 7.73 17.98
CA ALA A 110 3.04 7.41 18.45
C ALA A 110 2.89 7.52 19.97
N GLU A 111 3.98 7.38 20.74
CA GLU A 111 3.98 7.58 22.20
C GLU A 111 4.07 9.06 22.63
N MET A 112 4.44 9.97 21.72
CA MET A 112 4.56 11.41 21.99
C MET A 112 3.32 12.24 21.62
N THR A 113 2.21 11.60 21.23
CA THR A 113 0.89 12.23 20.96
C THR A 113 -0.15 11.74 21.94
#